data_AF-A0A7C2KMK3-F1
#
_entry.id   AF-A0A7C2KMK3-F1
#
_cell.length_a   1.000
_cell.length_b   1.000
_cell.length_c   1.000
_cell.angle_alpha   90.00
_cell.angle_beta   90.00
_cell.angle_gamma   90.00
#
_symmetry.space_group_name_H-M   'P 1'
#
loop_
_entity.id
_entity.type
_entity.pdbx_description
1 polymer ?
#
loop_
_entity_poly.entity_id
_entity_poly.type
_entity_poly.pdbx_seq_one_letter_code
_entity_poly.pdbx_strand_id
1 'polypeptide(L)'
;MTGAQPEELVYPAHVNRAWLFQLYNDAYFDVELDSDGDVCLRQGFRVWVFPIREGEQIRFMSQFRANPDRDLADRILYVNRINDELHIVRSYVDRSGDIGFDGYLVVSGGVTRRNIIFATRTFIDHVRAALAKDETDVIA
;
A
#
# COMPACT_ATOMS: atom_id res chain seq x y z
N MET A 1 0.63 -38.72 0.60
CA MET A 1 0.72 -37.46 -0.16
C MET A 1 -0.51 -36.63 0.21
N THR A 2 -0.36 -35.67 1.12
CA THR A 2 -1.45 -34.74 1.46
C THR A 2 -1.55 -33.75 0.30
N GLY A 3 -2.52 -33.96 -0.59
CA GLY A 3 -2.80 -33.02 -1.68
C GLY A 3 -3.19 -31.68 -1.07
N ALA A 4 -2.35 -30.66 -1.27
CA ALA A 4 -2.74 -29.30 -0.96
C ALA A 4 -3.98 -28.98 -1.79
N GLN A 5 -5.08 -28.62 -1.13
CA GLN A 5 -6.25 -28.08 -1.81
C GLN A 5 -5.81 -26.86 -2.64
N PRO A 6 -6.27 -26.72 -3.89
CA PRO A 6 -5.95 -25.55 -4.68
C PRO A 6 -6.36 -24.28 -3.94
N GLU A 7 -5.49 -23.27 -3.94
CA GLU A 7 -5.80 -22.00 -3.29
C GLU A 7 -7.05 -21.39 -3.92
N GLU A 8 -7.99 -20.99 -3.08
CA GLU A 8 -9.21 -20.31 -3.49
C GLU A 8 -8.87 -18.97 -4.17
N LEU A 9 -9.43 -18.77 -5.37
CA LEU A 9 -9.29 -17.53 -6.11
C LEU A 9 -10.25 -16.45 -5.61
N VAL A 10 -9.73 -15.25 -5.51
CA VAL A 10 -10.43 -14.01 -5.17
C VAL A 10 -10.68 -13.25 -6.46
N TYR A 11 -11.93 -12.85 -6.67
CA TYR A 11 -12.40 -12.09 -7.82
C TYR A 11 -12.98 -10.75 -7.36
N PRO A 12 -13.20 -9.78 -8.27
CA PRO A 12 -13.63 -8.42 -7.89
C PRO A 12 -14.85 -8.38 -6.96
N ALA A 13 -15.85 -9.23 -7.20
CA ALA A 13 -17.06 -9.30 -6.39
C ALA A 13 -16.82 -9.66 -4.90
N HIS A 14 -15.70 -10.30 -4.58
CA HIS A 14 -15.31 -10.59 -3.20
C HIS A 14 -14.65 -9.39 -2.50
N VAL A 15 -14.07 -8.47 -3.27
CA VAL A 15 -13.17 -7.44 -2.76
C VAL A 15 -13.95 -6.20 -2.37
N ASN A 16 -14.27 -6.12 -1.09
CA ASN A 16 -14.85 -4.94 -0.44
C ASN A 16 -14.13 -4.65 0.88
N ARG A 17 -14.39 -3.49 1.49
CA ARG A 17 -13.71 -3.04 2.73
C ARG A 17 -13.82 -4.05 3.88
N ALA A 18 -15.01 -4.59 4.12
CA ALA A 18 -15.25 -5.56 5.19
C ALA A 18 -14.49 -6.87 4.96
N TRP A 19 -14.46 -7.35 3.72
CA TRP A 19 -13.70 -8.54 3.36
C TRP A 19 -12.20 -8.32 3.48
N LEU A 20 -11.68 -7.17 3.04
CA LEU A 20 -10.27 -6.80 3.21
C LEU A 20 -9.87 -6.73 4.68
N PHE A 21 -10.70 -6.09 5.51
CA PHE A 21 -10.47 -6.05 6.96
C PHE A 21 -10.32 -7.45 7.55
N GLN A 22 -11.26 -8.35 7.23
CA GLN A 22 -11.21 -9.74 7.71
C GLN A 22 -9.98 -10.48 7.18
N LEU A 23 -9.64 -10.32 5.90
CA LEU A 23 -8.46 -10.93 5.28
C LEU A 23 -7.18 -10.56 6.06
N TYR A 24 -6.99 -9.28 6.36
CA TYR A 24 -5.79 -8.82 7.07
C TYR A 24 -5.79 -9.23 8.54
N ASN A 25 -6.95 -9.22 9.19
CA ASN A 25 -7.10 -9.71 10.57
C ASN A 25 -6.74 -11.20 10.67
N ASP A 26 -7.24 -12.03 9.74
CA ASP A 26 -6.92 -13.47 9.67
C ASP A 26 -5.45 -13.72 9.36
N ALA A 27 -4.80 -12.78 8.66
CA ALA A 27 -3.37 -12.80 8.37
C ALA A 27 -2.51 -12.17 9.49
N TYR A 28 -3.10 -11.87 10.66
CA TYR A 28 -2.45 -11.31 11.85
C TYR A 28 -1.75 -9.96 11.62
N PHE A 29 -2.29 -9.14 10.72
CA PHE A 29 -1.90 -7.73 10.67
C PHE A 29 -2.53 -6.96 11.83
N ASP A 30 -1.83 -5.94 12.32
CA ASP A 30 -2.43 -4.90 13.14
C ASP A 30 -3.30 -4.02 12.21
N VAL A 31 -4.59 -4.34 12.15
CA VAL A 31 -5.57 -3.74 11.24
C VAL A 31 -6.69 -3.06 12.02
N GLU A 32 -7.05 -1.86 11.59
CA GLU A 32 -8.16 -1.06 12.11
C GLU A 32 -9.00 -0.49 10.95
N LEU A 33 -10.19 0.00 11.29
CA LEU A 33 -10.96 0.89 10.43
C LEU A 33 -10.73 2.33 10.90
N ASP A 34 -10.48 3.25 9.99
CA ASP A 34 -10.42 4.67 10.33
C ASP A 34 -11.81 5.31 10.42
N SER A 35 -11.87 6.63 10.62
CA SER A 35 -13.12 7.37 10.78
C SER A 35 -14.03 7.31 9.55
N ASP A 36 -13.46 7.08 8.37
CA ASP A 36 -14.19 7.00 7.09
C ASP A 36 -14.49 5.54 6.70
N GLY A 37 -14.15 4.61 7.60
CA GLY A 37 -14.36 3.17 7.46
C GLY A 37 -13.37 2.51 6.50
N ASP A 38 -12.22 3.15 6.23
CA ASP A 38 -11.18 2.59 5.38
C ASP A 38 -10.24 1.67 6.17
N VAL A 39 -9.76 0.61 5.51
CA VAL A 39 -8.89 -0.38 6.13
C VAL A 39 -7.49 0.20 6.28
N CYS A 40 -7.01 0.28 7.51
CA CYS A 40 -5.71 0.84 7.86
C CYS A 40 -4.86 -0.22 8.57
N LEU A 41 -3.63 -0.43 8.10
CA LEU A 41 -2.64 -1.32 8.71
C LEU A 41 -1.57 -0.49 9.43
N ARG A 42 -1.20 -0.90 10.64
CA ARG A 42 -0.11 -0.27 11.41
C ARG A 42 1.16 -1.11 11.29
N GLN A 43 2.18 -0.56 10.63
CA GLN A 43 3.43 -1.26 10.29
C GLN A 43 4.67 -0.41 10.58
N GLY A 44 4.60 0.43 11.62
CA GLY A 44 5.55 1.52 11.89
C GLY A 44 5.14 2.84 11.23
N PHE A 45 4.36 2.76 10.14
CA PHE A 45 3.60 3.83 9.51
C PHE A 45 2.21 3.28 9.13
N ARG A 46 1.33 4.16 8.66
CA ARG A 46 -0.01 3.78 8.21
C ARG A 46 0.00 3.32 6.76
N VAL A 47 -0.64 2.18 6.50
CA VAL A 47 -0.94 1.71 5.15
C VAL A 47 -2.44 1.60 5.01
N TRP A 48 -3.03 2.42 4.16
CA TRP A 48 -4.42 2.30 3.80
C TRP A 48 -4.58 1.34 2.63
N VAL A 49 -5.61 0.50 2.72
CA VAL A 49 -5.94 -0.50 1.70
C VAL A 49 -7.37 -0.33 1.22
N PHE A 50 -7.54 -0.10 -0.08
CA PHE A 50 -8.84 0.23 -0.67
C PHE A 50 -9.19 -0.73 -1.80
N PRO A 51 -10.44 -1.22 -1.86
CA PRO A 51 -10.99 -1.69 -3.12
C PRO A 51 -11.21 -0.48 -4.03
N ILE A 52 -10.75 -0.52 -5.28
CA ILE A 52 -11.05 0.50 -6.28
C ILE A 52 -11.62 -0.15 -7.53
N ARG A 53 -12.32 0.63 -8.36
CA ARG A 53 -12.98 0.14 -9.59
C ARG A 53 -13.83 -1.09 -9.30
N GLU A 54 -14.72 -0.99 -8.31
CA GLU A 54 -15.65 -2.08 -7.95
C GLU A 54 -14.93 -3.42 -7.59
N GLY A 55 -13.74 -3.33 -7.00
CA GLY A 55 -12.95 -4.48 -6.57
C GLY A 55 -12.02 -5.06 -7.64
N GLU A 56 -11.99 -4.49 -8.85
CA GLU A 56 -11.06 -4.90 -9.92
C GLU A 56 -9.60 -4.70 -9.53
N GLN A 57 -9.32 -3.78 -8.61
CA GLN A 57 -7.99 -3.54 -8.08
C GLN A 57 -8.04 -3.30 -6.57
N ILE A 58 -6.95 -3.64 -5.90
CA ILE A 58 -6.67 -3.24 -4.53
C ILE A 58 -5.56 -2.20 -4.59
N ARG A 59 -5.81 -1.02 -4.00
CA ARG A 59 -4.80 0.03 -3.83
C ARG A 59 -4.21 -0.07 -2.44
N PHE A 60 -2.89 -0.05 -2.36
CA PHE A 60 -2.12 0.16 -1.14
C PHE A 60 -1.60 1.60 -1.15
N MET A 61 -1.68 2.31 -0.03
CA MET A 61 -1.26 3.70 0.03
C MET A 61 -0.67 4.06 1.39
N SER A 62 0.36 4.90 1.39
CA SER A 62 0.90 5.56 2.58
C SER A 62 1.18 7.03 2.27
N GLN A 63 1.04 7.90 3.27
CA GLN A 63 1.30 9.33 3.17
C GLN A 63 2.20 9.77 4.32
N PHE A 64 3.14 10.65 4.00
CA PHE A 64 4.13 11.19 4.91
C PHE A 64 4.18 12.70 4.73
N ARG A 65 4.30 13.41 5.84
CA ARG A 65 4.43 14.86 5.79
C ARG A 65 5.78 15.21 5.18
N ALA A 66 5.80 16.09 4.20
CA ALA A 66 7.06 16.54 3.63
C ALA A 66 7.79 17.47 4.60
N ASN A 67 9.13 17.46 4.56
CA ASN A 67 9.92 18.44 5.30
C ASN A 67 9.56 19.86 4.81
N PRO A 68 9.09 20.76 5.71
CA PRO A 68 8.69 22.11 5.33
C PRO A 68 9.86 22.97 4.80
N ASP A 69 11.11 22.63 5.13
CA ASP A 69 12.31 23.35 4.68
C ASP A 69 12.70 23.01 3.22
N ARG A 70 12.13 21.93 2.66
CA ARG A 70 12.31 21.56 1.25
C ARG A 70 11.27 22.27 0.40
N ASP A 71 11.70 22.91 -0.68
CA ASP A 71 10.76 23.48 -1.64
C ASP A 71 10.06 22.37 -2.46
N LEU A 72 9.09 22.76 -3.29
CA LEU A 72 8.36 21.79 -4.11
C LEU A 72 9.26 21.10 -5.15
N ALA A 73 10.27 21.79 -5.67
CA ALA A 73 11.15 21.23 -6.69
C ALA A 73 12.03 20.12 -6.10
N ASP A 74 12.58 20.33 -4.90
CA ASP A 74 13.35 19.34 -4.15
C ASP A 74 12.51 18.09 -3.88
N ARG A 75 11.26 18.27 -3.43
CA ARG A 75 10.32 17.16 -3.17
C ARG A 75 10.04 16.35 -4.43
N ILE A 76 9.85 17.01 -5.57
CA ILE A 76 9.63 16.34 -6.87
C ILE A 76 10.89 15.55 -7.30
N LEU A 77 12.08 16.11 -7.11
CA LEU A 77 13.34 15.42 -7.40
C LEU A 77 13.54 14.19 -6.50
N TYR A 78 13.16 14.29 -5.22
CA TYR A 78 13.18 13.17 -4.28
C TYR A 78 12.28 12.01 -4.73
N VAL A 79 10.99 12.26 -5.01
CA VAL A 79 10.08 11.19 -5.43
C VAL A 79 10.45 10.60 -6.79
N ASN A 80 11.04 11.40 -7.70
CA ASN A 80 11.57 10.88 -8.96
C ASN A 80 12.72 9.91 -8.74
N ARG A 81 13.64 10.21 -7.81
CA ARG A 81 14.75 9.30 -7.47
C ARG A 81 14.23 7.99 -6.88
N ILE A 82 13.23 8.06 -6.01
CA ILE A 82 12.56 6.86 -5.49
C ILE A 82 11.97 6.03 -6.64
N ASN A 83 11.26 6.66 -7.58
CA ASN A 83 10.62 5.96 -8.70
C ASN A 83 11.62 5.33 -9.67
N ASP A 84 12.84 5.87 -9.78
CA ASP A 84 13.91 5.27 -10.57
C ASP A 84 14.39 3.94 -9.95
N GLU A 85 14.36 3.86 -8.62
CA GLU A 85 14.82 2.68 -7.85
C GLU A 85 13.70 1.66 -7.57
N LEU A 86 12.45 2.10 -7.40
CA LEU A 86 11.31 1.25 -7.05
C LEU A 86 10.38 1.06 -8.24
N HIS A 87 10.27 -0.18 -8.74
CA HIS A 87 9.46 -0.48 -9.93
C HIS A 87 7.99 -0.83 -9.64
N ILE A 88 7.66 -1.21 -8.41
CA ILE A 88 6.32 -1.72 -8.03
C ILE A 88 5.50 -0.67 -7.27
N VAL A 89 6.18 0.28 -6.64
CA VAL A 89 5.58 1.35 -5.84
C VAL A 89 5.83 2.66 -6.55
N ARG A 90 4.78 3.46 -6.70
CA ARG A 90 4.89 4.83 -7.18
C ARG A 90 4.96 5.77 -5.99
N SER A 91 5.97 6.62 -5.96
CA SER A 91 6.06 7.78 -5.10
C SER A 91 5.60 9.05 -5.84
N TYR A 92 4.97 9.98 -5.13
CA TYR A 92 4.47 11.23 -5.69
C TYR A 92 4.38 12.33 -4.64
N VAL A 93 4.35 13.59 -5.08
CA VAL A 93 3.97 14.74 -4.25
C VAL A 93 2.48 14.99 -4.44
N ASP A 94 1.72 15.04 -3.35
CA ASP A 94 0.28 15.27 -3.41
C ASP A 94 -0.09 16.76 -3.52
N ARG A 95 -1.39 17.07 -3.54
CA ARG A 95 -1.88 18.45 -3.70
C ARG A 95 -1.54 19.36 -2.52
N SER A 96 -1.30 18.80 -1.34
CA SER A 96 -0.88 19.51 -0.14
C SER A 96 0.64 19.70 -0.08
N GLY A 97 1.37 19.10 -1.01
CA GLY A 97 2.84 19.11 -1.03
C GLY A 97 3.47 18.01 -0.20
N ASP A 98 2.69 17.04 0.29
CA ASP A 98 3.16 15.91 1.09
C ASP A 98 3.57 14.73 0.20
N ILE A 99 4.35 13.80 0.75
CA ILE A 99 4.89 12.67 0.00
C ILE A 99 3.96 11.46 0.15
N GLY A 100 3.46 10.97 -0.98
CA GLY A 100 2.64 9.78 -1.07
C GLY A 100 3.40 8.61 -1.69
N PHE A 101 3.01 7.40 -1.28
CA PHE A 101 3.38 6.16 -1.93
C PHE A 101 2.11 5.38 -2.24
N ASP A 102 1.97 4.86 -3.46
CA ASP A 102 0.92 3.91 -3.78
C ASP A 102 1.36 2.74 -4.64
N GLY A 103 0.63 1.64 -4.51
CA GLY A 103 0.80 0.43 -5.28
C GLY A 103 -0.57 -0.18 -5.59
N TYR A 104 -0.64 -0.98 -6.65
CA TYR A 104 -1.89 -1.55 -7.13
C TYR A 104 -1.73 -3.04 -7.40
N LEU A 105 -2.70 -3.83 -6.94
CA LEU A 105 -2.86 -5.23 -7.30
C LEU A 105 -4.11 -5.39 -8.15
N VAL A 106 -3.97 -5.93 -9.36
CA VAL A 106 -5.09 -6.25 -10.24
C VAL A 106 -5.72 -7.58 -9.81
N VAL A 107 -7.03 -7.58 -9.60
CA VAL A 107 -7.84 -8.72 -9.15
C VAL A 107 -8.66 -9.33 -10.28
N SER A 108 -8.87 -8.62 -11.40
CA SER A 108 -9.78 -9.01 -12.49
C SER A 108 -9.45 -10.37 -13.13
N GLY A 109 -8.21 -10.85 -13.07
CA GLY A 109 -7.80 -12.18 -13.55
C GLY A 109 -7.95 -13.32 -12.52
N GLY A 110 -8.42 -13.01 -11.31
CA GLY A 110 -8.36 -13.91 -10.16
C GLY A 110 -6.99 -13.87 -9.49
N VAL A 111 -6.96 -13.62 -8.19
CA VAL A 111 -5.74 -13.67 -7.37
C VAL A 111 -5.98 -14.53 -6.14
N THR A 112 -4.94 -15.11 -5.55
CA THR A 112 -5.13 -15.84 -4.29
C THR A 112 -5.09 -14.88 -3.10
N ARG A 113 -5.71 -15.25 -1.98
CA ARG A 113 -5.59 -14.49 -0.72
C ARG A 113 -4.13 -14.27 -0.33
N ARG A 114 -3.30 -15.31 -0.53
CA ARG A 114 -1.85 -15.27 -0.29
C ARG A 114 -1.16 -14.22 -1.17
N ASN A 115 -1.54 -14.11 -2.44
CA ASN A 115 -0.98 -13.09 -3.34
C ASN A 115 -1.29 -11.66 -2.84
N ILE A 116 -2.51 -11.41 -2.35
CA ILE A 116 -2.88 -10.10 -1.78
C ILE A 116 -2.01 -9.76 -0.55
N ILE A 117 -1.81 -10.72 0.35
CA ILE A 117 -0.93 -10.54 1.52
C ILE A 117 0.51 -10.29 1.09
N PHE A 118 1.04 -11.03 0.11
CA PHE A 118 2.39 -10.81 -0.41
C PHE A 118 2.54 -9.45 -1.08
N ALA A 119 1.58 -9.01 -1.89
CA ALA A 119 1.59 -7.70 -2.52
C ALA A 119 1.62 -6.59 -1.46
N THR A 120 0.83 -6.75 -0.38
CA THR A 120 0.80 -5.81 0.74
C THR A 120 2.15 -5.73 1.46
N ARG A 121 2.74 -6.88 1.80
CA ARG A 121 4.08 -6.94 2.43
C ARG A 121 5.15 -6.34 1.53
N THR A 122 5.10 -6.67 0.25
CA THR A 122 6.03 -6.13 -0.76
C THR A 122 5.94 -4.61 -0.79
N PHE A 123 4.72 -4.04 -0.82
CA PHE A 123 4.52 -2.59 -0.75
C PHE A 123 5.15 -2.00 0.52
N ILE A 124 4.85 -2.58 1.69
CA ILE A 124 5.40 -2.13 2.98
C ILE A 124 6.93 -2.13 2.96
N ASP A 125 7.55 -3.20 2.48
CA ASP A 125 9.00 -3.35 2.47
C ASP A 125 9.67 -2.35 1.52
N HIS A 126 9.06 -2.06 0.37
CA HIS A 126 9.55 -1.04 -0.56
C HIS A 126 9.44 0.37 0.03
N VAL A 127 8.33 0.69 0.70
CA VAL A 127 8.18 1.97 1.41
C VAL A 127 9.22 2.09 2.53
N ARG A 128 9.42 1.04 3.34
CA ARG A 128 10.48 1.03 4.36
C ARG A 128 11.87 1.26 3.76
N ALA A 129 12.18 0.61 2.65
CA ALA A 129 13.45 0.76 1.98
C ALA A 129 13.67 2.19 1.45
N ALA A 130 12.62 2.85 0.95
CA ALA A 130 12.70 4.26 0.55
C ALA A 130 12.93 5.18 1.75
N LEU A 131 12.17 4.99 2.83
CA LEU A 131 12.28 5.81 4.05
C LEU A 131 13.63 5.63 4.74
N ALA A 132 14.19 4.42 4.76
CA ALA A 132 15.49 4.15 5.40
C ALA A 132 16.68 4.83 4.69
N LYS A 133 16.50 5.22 3.42
CA LYS A 133 17.49 5.98 2.64
C LYS A 133 17.31 7.49 2.77
N ASP A 134 16.21 7.92 3.38
CA ASP A 134 15.91 9.32 3.60
C ASP A 134 16.30 9.76 5.00
N GLU A 135 17.06 10.84 5.08
CA GLU A 135 17.45 11.48 6.33
C GLU A 135 16.83 12.88 6.48
N THR A 136 16.19 13.42 5.43
CA THR A 136 15.85 14.85 5.40
C THR A 136 14.55 15.24 4.69
N ASP A 137 13.97 14.41 3.82
CA ASP A 137 12.91 14.84 2.90
C ASP A 137 11.49 14.58 3.42
N VAL A 138 11.31 13.58 4.29
CA VAL A 138 10.04 13.28 4.96
C VAL A 138 10.12 13.36 6.48
N ILE A 139 8.98 13.65 7.11
CA ILE A 139 8.75 13.57 8.55
C ILE A 139 7.88 12.34 8.78
N ALA A 140 8.44 11.31 9.44
CA ALA A 140 7.77 10.06 9.78
C ALA A 140 6.81 10.20 10.97
#